data_AF-A0AA38NX89-F1
#
_entry.id   AF-A0AA38NX89-F1
#
_cell.length_a   1.000
_cell.length_b   1.000
_cell.length_c   1.000
_cell.angle_alpha   90.00
_cell.angle_beta   90.00
_cell.angle_gamma   90.00
#
_symmetry.space_group_name_H-M   'P 1'
#
loop_
_entity.id
_entity.type
_entity.pdbx_description
1 polymer ?
#
loop_
_entity_poly.entity_id
_entity_poly.type
_entity_poly.pdbx_seq_one_letter_code
_entity_poly.pdbx_strand_id
1 'polypeptide(L)' 'MDDEFLRKGAELWQNVEDVKDRGPIEELYGTRDSALWQLPYWKPSCQAVVDPMHTIFLILLQRFFRDI' A
#
# COMPACT_ATOMS: atom_id res chain seq x y z
N MET A 1 -9.25 -0.01 4.23
CA MET A 1 -8.53 0.38 3.01
C MET A 1 -9.38 -0.11 1.85
N ASP A 2 -9.82 0.75 0.95
CA ASP A 2 -10.64 0.37 -0.20
C ASP A 2 -9.75 0.22 -1.44
N ASP A 3 -9.65 -1.00 -1.97
CA ASP A 3 -8.76 -1.31 -3.09
C ASP A 3 -9.20 -0.62 -4.39
N GLU A 4 -10.51 -0.38 -4.58
CA GLU A 4 -11.01 0.29 -5.78
C GLU A 4 -10.67 1.78 -5.77
N PHE A 5 -10.77 2.42 -4.61
CA PHE A 5 -10.34 3.79 -4.40
C PHE A 5 -8.85 3.97 -4.71
N LEU A 6 -8.00 3.05 -4.22
CA LEU A 6 -6.56 3.08 -4.48
C LEU A 6 -6.24 2.83 -5.97
N ARG A 7 -6.95 1.90 -6.62
CA ARG A 7 -6.77 1.62 -8.06
C ARG A 7 -7.09 2.86 -8.90
N LYS A 8 -8.19 3.55 -8.59
CA LYS A 8 -8.56 4.81 -9.25
C LYS A 8 -7.47 5.87 -9.08
N GLY A 9 -6.89 5.98 -7.88
CA GLY A 9 -5.77 6.88 -7.62
C GLY A 9 -4.53 6.56 -8.47
N ALA A 10 -4.21 5.28 -8.62
CA ALA A 10 -3.07 4.82 -9.42
C ALA A 10 -3.28 5.10 -10.93
N GLU A 11 -4.48 4.80 -11.45
CA GLU A 11 -4.84 5.12 -12.84
C GLU A 11 -4.77 6.63 -13.11
N LEU A 12 -5.29 7.46 -12.19
CA LEU A 12 -5.20 8.91 -12.32
C LEU A 12 -3.73 9.37 -12.31
N TRP A 13 -2.92 8.85 -11.40
CA TRP A 13 -1.49 9.16 -11.29
C TRP A 13 -0.72 8.82 -12.57
N GLN A 14 -1.03 7.68 -13.20
CA GLN A 14 -0.41 7.25 -14.46
C GLN A 14 -0.75 8.17 -15.63
N ASN A 15 -2.01 8.60 -15.71
CA ASN A 15 -2.55 9.36 -16.84
C ASN A 15 -2.32 10.87 -16.74
N VAL A 16 -1.67 11.36 -15.69
CA VAL A 16 -1.30 12.78 -15.57
C VAL A 16 -0.25 13.15 -16.62
N GLU A 17 -0.47 14.26 -17.32
CA GLU A 17 0.46 14.81 -18.32
C GLU A 17 1.69 15.49 -17.68
N ASP A 18 1.52 16.29 -16.62
CA ASP A 18 2.62 16.94 -15.89
C ASP A 18 2.97 16.20 -14.59
N VAL A 19 4.26 15.92 -14.40
CA VAL A 19 4.78 15.29 -13.17
C VAL A 19 4.44 16.07 -11.91
N LYS A 20 4.26 17.41 -12.00
CA LYS A 20 3.89 18.25 -10.85
C LYS A 20 2.51 17.93 -10.27
N ASP A 21 1.58 17.47 -11.10
CA ASP A 21 0.21 17.19 -10.70
C ASP A 21 0.06 15.79 -10.05
N ARG A 22 1.13 14.98 -10.05
CA ARG A 22 1.18 13.69 -9.37
C ARG A 22 1.19 13.82 -7.84
N GLY A 23 1.84 14.85 -7.30
CA GLY A 23 1.97 15.07 -5.85
C GLY A 23 0.61 15.14 -5.13
N PRO A 24 -0.33 16.00 -5.58
CA PRO A 24 -1.67 16.07 -5.00
C PRO A 24 -2.46 14.76 -5.08
N ILE A 25 -2.27 13.96 -6.13
CA ILE A 25 -2.93 12.65 -6.29
C ILE A 25 -2.36 11.65 -5.29
N GLU A 26 -1.05 11.63 -5.12
CA GLU A 26 -0.40 10.79 -4.11
C GLU A 26 -0.86 11.16 -2.70
N GLU A 27 -0.99 12.44 -2.38
CA GLU A 27 -1.48 12.89 -1.05
C GLU A 27 -2.94 12.49 -0.81
N LEU A 28 -3.81 12.58 -1.82
CA LEU A 28 -5.23 12.27 -1.67
C LEU A 28 -5.49 10.75 -1.63
N TYR A 29 -4.87 9.99 -2.53
CA TYR A 29 -5.14 8.56 -2.68
C TYR A 29 -4.14 7.68 -1.92
N GLY A 30 -2.97 8.19 -1.56
CA GLY A 30 -1.93 7.42 -0.87
C GLY A 30 -1.29 6.32 -1.73
N THR A 31 -1.36 6.46 -3.06
CA THR A 31 -0.92 5.42 -4.00
C THR A 31 -0.26 5.99 -5.24
N ARG A 32 0.57 5.18 -5.88
CA ARG A 32 1.27 5.45 -7.15
C ARG A 32 0.97 4.34 -8.15
N ASP A 33 1.11 4.65 -9.43
CA ASP A 33 1.04 3.61 -10.46
C ASP A 33 2.26 2.68 -10.39
N SER A 34 2.01 1.41 -10.67
CA SER A 34 3.00 0.34 -10.71
C SER A 34 2.44 -0.84 -11.49
N ALA A 35 3.32 -1.68 -12.03
CA ALA A 35 2.91 -2.88 -12.77
C ALA A 35 2.04 -3.85 -11.93
N LEU A 36 2.08 -3.76 -10.60
CA LEU A 36 1.26 -4.58 -9.71
C LEU A 36 -0.24 -4.31 -9.90
N TRP A 37 -0.63 -3.10 -10.28
CA TRP A 37 -2.04 -2.74 -10.53
C TRP A 37 -2.64 -3.45 -11.75
N GLN A 38 -1.81 -3.99 -12.65
CA GLN A 38 -2.27 -4.78 -13.80
C GLN A 38 -2.65 -6.22 -13.41
N LEU A 39 -2.25 -6.68 -12.22
CA LEU A 39 -2.50 -8.04 -11.79
C LEU A 39 -3.93 -8.13 -11.20
N PRO A 40 -4.81 -8.98 -11.74
CA PRO A 40 -6.22 -9.03 -11.33
C PRO A 40 -6.44 -9.50 -9.89
N TYR A 41 -5.43 -10.14 -9.29
CA TYR A 41 -5.44 -10.60 -7.90
C TYR A 41 -4.77 -9.63 -6.93
N TRP A 42 -4.16 -8.54 -7.42
CA TRP A 42 -3.46 -7.59 -6.58
C TRP A 42 -4.46 -6.80 -5.73
N LYS A 43 -4.27 -6.87 -4.41
CA LYS A 43 -5.06 -6.16 -3.40
C LYS A 43 -4.13 -5.55 -2.36
N PRO A 44 -3.80 -4.25 -2.45
CA PRO A 44 -2.92 -3.59 -1.49
C PRO A 44 -3.45 -3.66 -0.06
N SER A 45 -4.78 -3.69 0.14
CA SER A 45 -5.38 -3.88 1.45
C SER A 45 -4.92 -5.16 2.17
N CYS A 46 -4.68 -6.25 1.42
CA CYS A 46 -4.16 -7.50 1.98
C CYS A 46 -2.69 -7.41 2.41
N GLN A 47 -1.90 -6.56 1.76
CA GLN A 47 -0.49 -6.35 2.11
C GLN A 47 -0.33 -5.54 3.41
N ALA A 48 -1.30 -4.68 3.73
CA ALA A 48 -1.29 -3.89 4.97
C ALA A 48 -1.30 -4.75 6.25
N VAL A 49 -1.69 -6.04 6.15
CA VAL A 49 -1.70 -6.98 7.28
C VAL A 49 -0.32 -7.60 7.52
N VAL A 50 0.53 -7.65 6.49
CA VAL A 50 1.86 -8.29 6.55
C VAL A 50 2.80 -7.53 7.48
N ASP A 51 2.74 -6.20 7.44
CA ASP A 51 3.59 -5.32 8.26
C ASP A 51 3.36 -5.45 9.78
N PRO A 52 2.10 -5.38 10.29
CA PRO A 52 1.84 -5.63 11.70
C PRO A 52 2.12 -7.10 12.08
N MET A 53 1.89 -8.06 11.18
CA MET A 53 2.26 -9.46 11.44
C MET A 53 3.77 -9.61 11.68
N HIS A 54 4.62 -9.00 10.85
CA HIS A 54 6.06 -9.00 11.05
C HIS A 54 6.46 -8.30 12.35
N THR A 55 5.85 -7.15 12.66
CA THR A 55 6.11 -6.41 13.90
C THR A 55 5.75 -7.24 15.14
N ILE A 56 4.57 -7.87 15.15
CA ILE A 56 4.10 -8.70 16.25
C ILE A 56 5.05 -9.88 16.45
N PHE A 57 5.41 -10.59 15.39
CA PHE A 57 6.24 -11.79 15.51
C PHE A 57 7.71 -11.47 15.81
N LEU A 58 8.35 -10.64 14.99
CA LEU A 58 9.79 -10.39 15.04
C LEU A 58 10.20 -9.40 16.12
N ILE A 59 9.31 -8.49 16.53
CA ILE A 59 9.62 -7.50 17.56
C ILE A 59 8.93 -7.85 18.86
N LEU A 60 7.59 -7.92 18.87
CA LEU A 60 6.87 -8.04 20.14
C LEU A 60 7.09 -9.41 20.78
N LEU A 61 6.81 -10.50 20.06
CA LEU A 61 6.93 -11.85 20.58
C LEU A 61 8.39 -12.19 20.92
N GLN A 62 9.31 -11.93 19.98
CA GLN A 62 10.73 -12.25 20.17
C GLN A 62 11.44 -11.40 21.22
N ARG A 63 10.97 -10.20 21.58
CA ARG A 63 11.65 -9.36 22.58
C ARG A 63 10.99 -9.39 23.96
N PHE A 64 9.66 -9.51 24.02
CA PHE A 64 8.92 -9.40 25.27
C PHE A 64 8.35 -10.73 25.77
N PHE A 65 8.27 -11.75 24.92
CA PHE A 65 7.68 -13.06 25.25
C PHE A 65 8.63 -14.22 24.91
N ARG A 66 9.95 -13.97 24.84
CA ARG A 66 10.95 -14.99 24.47
C ARG A 66 11.09 -16.12 25.49
N ASP A 67 10.93 -15.79 26.77
CA ASP A 67 11.20 -16.68 27.90
C ASP A 67 9.93 -17.02 28.71
N ILE A 68 8.75 -16.83 28.10
CA ILE A 68 7.47 -17.30 28.64
C ILE A 68 7.18 -18.70 28.13
#